data_AF-A0A970D9F2-F1
#
_entry.id   AF-A0A970D9F2-F1
#
_cell.length_a   1.000
_cell.length_b   1.000
_cell.length_c   1.000
_cell.angle_alpha   90.00
_cell.angle_beta   90.00
_cell.angle_gamma   90.00
#
_symmetry.space_group_name_H-M   'P 1'
#
loop_
_entity.id
_entity.type
_entity.pdbx_description
1 polymer ?
#
loop_
_entity_poly.entity_id
_entity_poly.type
_entity_poly.pdbx_seq_one_letter_code
_entity_poly.pdbx_strand_id
1 'polypeptide(L)'
;AGGINLAKDIVSEETWPTVGTEQIFSWDPDYIFCVNSSQATYSPEELKADASFANLKAVKNDQIAIVPSDQDLWDFPGVQSCLGVLWMLNQMYPDLYSEADLIKDIDAFYNLAYGMTFDREWLGY
;
A
#
# COMPACT_ATOMS: atom_id res chain seq x y z
N ALA A 1 -2.71 -6.63 -7.80
CA ALA A 1 -1.25 -6.88 -7.75
C ALA A 1 -0.87 -8.34 -7.48
N GLY A 2 -1.80 -9.31 -7.53
CA GLY A 2 -1.46 -10.73 -7.27
C GLY A 2 -1.33 -11.14 -5.80
N GLY A 3 -1.62 -10.23 -4.86
CA GLY A 3 -1.73 -10.56 -3.44
C GLY A 3 -3.10 -11.14 -3.06
N ILE A 4 -3.17 -11.81 -1.91
CA ILE A 4 -4.41 -12.32 -1.32
C ILE A 4 -4.90 -11.33 -0.26
N ASN A 5 -6.07 -10.74 -0.47
CA ASN A 5 -6.70 -9.92 0.56
C ASN A 5 -7.26 -10.82 1.68
N LEU A 6 -6.65 -10.75 2.87
CA LEU A 6 -7.06 -11.54 4.03
C LEU A 6 -8.41 -11.08 4.62
N ALA A 7 -8.80 -9.83 4.36
CA ALA A 7 -10.07 -9.25 4.76
C ALA A 7 -11.21 -9.43 3.74
N LYS A 8 -11.00 -10.21 2.66
CA LYS A 8 -11.97 -10.35 1.55
C LYS A 8 -13.36 -10.86 1.96
N ASP A 9 -13.44 -11.60 3.07
CA ASP A 9 -14.67 -12.24 3.55
C ASP A 9 -15.38 -11.38 4.61
N ILE A 10 -14.86 -10.18 4.92
CA ILE A 10 -15.55 -9.22 5.78
C ILE A 10 -16.77 -8.67 5.07
N VAL A 11 -17.91 -8.80 5.74
CA VAL A 11 -19.19 -8.21 5.32
C VAL A 11 -19.44 -7.00 6.22
N SER A 12 -19.42 -5.80 5.64
CA SER A 12 -19.70 -4.54 6.32
C SER A 12 -20.37 -3.56 5.36
N GLU A 13 -21.20 -2.66 5.90
CA GLU A 13 -21.74 -1.51 5.16
C GLU A 13 -20.76 -0.32 5.15
N GLU A 14 -19.69 -0.39 5.96
CA GLU A 14 -18.64 0.62 6.04
C GLU A 14 -17.54 0.37 5.00
N THR A 15 -17.04 1.45 4.39
CA THR A 15 -15.87 1.39 3.49
C THR A 15 -14.60 0.94 4.21
N TRP A 16 -14.47 1.27 5.50
CA TRP A 16 -13.33 0.95 6.36
C TRP A 16 -13.79 0.16 7.59
N PRO A 17 -14.09 -1.14 7.45
CA PRO A 17 -14.58 -1.94 8.55
C PRO A 17 -13.54 -2.06 9.67
N THR A 18 -14.00 -1.93 10.91
CA THR A 18 -13.15 -2.16 12.08
C THR A 18 -13.03 -3.66 12.39
N VAL A 19 -11.81 -4.13 12.65
CA VAL A 19 -11.53 -5.51 13.08
C VAL A 19 -10.76 -5.52 14.40
N GLY A 20 -10.92 -6.58 15.19
CA GLY A 20 -10.15 -6.77 16.41
C GLY A 20 -8.70 -7.18 16.12
N THR A 21 -7.79 -6.84 17.04
CA THR A 21 -6.37 -7.22 16.96
C THR A 21 -6.18 -8.74 16.82
N GLU A 22 -6.97 -9.55 17.53
CA GLU A 22 -6.93 -11.02 17.43
C GLU A 22 -7.20 -11.52 16.00
N GLN A 23 -8.08 -10.84 15.25
CA GLN A 23 -8.36 -11.17 13.85
C GLN A 23 -7.15 -10.89 12.96
N ILE A 24 -6.46 -9.76 13.20
CA ILE A 24 -5.23 -9.39 12.49
C ILE A 24 -4.14 -10.45 12.73
N PHE A 25 -4.00 -10.92 13.98
CA PHE A 25 -3.09 -12.00 14.33
C PHE A 25 -3.46 -13.35 13.73
N SER A 26 -4.75 -13.66 13.63
CA SER A 26 -5.24 -14.88 12.97
C SER A 26 -4.93 -14.89 11.47
N TRP A 27 -5.00 -13.73 10.83
CA TRP A 27 -4.60 -13.57 9.44
C TRP A 27 -3.09 -13.61 9.23
N ASP A 28 -2.30 -13.07 10.16
CA ASP A 28 -0.83 -13.03 10.14
C ASP A 28 -0.27 -12.58 8.77
N PRO A 29 -0.56 -11.34 8.34
CA PRO A 29 -0.25 -10.86 7.00
C PRO A 29 1.25 -10.84 6.71
N ASP A 30 1.61 -11.19 5.47
CA ASP A 30 2.97 -11.03 4.95
C ASP A 30 3.30 -9.56 4.63
N TYR A 31 2.29 -8.78 4.21
CA TYR A 31 2.38 -7.36 3.87
C TYR A 31 1.22 -6.57 4.47
N ILE A 32 1.49 -5.35 4.95
CA ILE A 32 0.47 -4.38 5.34
C ILE A 32 0.68 -3.10 4.52
N PHE A 33 -0.35 -2.71 3.77
CA PHE A 33 -0.37 -1.46 3.01
C PHE A 33 -1.29 -0.47 3.73
N CYS A 34 -0.70 0.60 4.24
CA CYS A 34 -1.38 1.67 4.95
C CYS A 34 -1.83 2.77 3.97
N VAL A 35 -2.99 3.36 4.21
CA VAL A 35 -3.43 4.55 3.47
C VAL A 35 -2.65 5.77 3.94
N ASN A 36 -2.34 6.68 3.01
CA ASN A 36 -1.78 7.98 3.36
C ASN A 36 -2.94 8.95 3.65
N SER A 37 -3.50 8.86 4.85
CA SER A 37 -4.66 9.66 5.24
C SER A 37 -4.53 10.16 6.67
N SER A 38 -4.94 11.40 6.90
CA SER A 38 -5.08 11.94 8.27
C SER A 38 -6.17 11.24 9.10
N GLN A 39 -7.02 10.42 8.45
CA GLN A 39 -7.99 9.57 9.12
C GLN A 39 -7.42 8.21 9.54
N ALA A 40 -6.21 7.85 9.10
CA ALA A 40 -5.53 6.67 9.58
C ALA A 40 -5.26 6.84 11.08
N THR A 41 -5.73 5.89 11.87
CA THR A 41 -5.57 5.90 13.34
C THR A 41 -4.25 5.30 13.80
N TYR A 42 -3.46 4.78 12.85
CA TYR A 42 -2.23 4.06 13.13
C TYR A 42 -1.25 4.19 11.95
N SER A 43 -0.04 4.65 12.19
CA SER A 43 1.02 4.76 11.18
C SER A 43 1.86 3.47 11.07
N PRO A 44 2.60 3.25 9.97
CA PRO A 44 3.59 2.17 9.90
C PRO A 44 4.63 2.23 11.01
N GLU A 45 5.10 3.42 11.37
CA GLU A 45 6.10 3.62 12.43
C GLU A 45 5.52 3.21 13.78
N GLU A 46 4.28 3.59 14.05
CA GLU A 46 3.56 3.15 15.24
C GLU A 46 3.43 1.61 15.22
N LEU A 47 3.09 0.99 14.06
CA LEU A 47 2.87 -0.47 13.97
C LEU A 47 4.15 -1.24 14.27
N LYS A 48 5.28 -0.70 13.82
CA LYS A 48 6.61 -1.27 14.06
C LYS A 48 7.08 -1.06 15.50
N ALA A 49 6.66 0.03 16.15
CA ALA A 49 7.08 0.38 17.51
C ALA A 49 6.27 -0.33 18.61
N ASP A 50 5.02 -0.71 18.33
CA ASP A 50 4.17 -1.36 19.31
C ASP A 50 4.54 -2.84 19.52
N ALA A 51 5.03 -3.14 20.73
CA ALA A 51 5.43 -4.47 21.14
C ALA A 51 4.30 -5.51 21.02
N SER A 52 3.03 -5.08 21.05
CA SER A 52 1.87 -5.94 20.86
C SER A 52 1.85 -6.54 19.46
N PHE A 53 2.33 -5.81 18.45
CA PHE A 53 2.36 -6.22 17.04
C PHE A 53 3.68 -6.86 16.59
N ALA A 54 4.71 -6.85 17.44
CA ALA A 54 6.06 -7.31 17.13
C ALA A 54 6.16 -8.76 16.57
N ASN A 55 5.15 -9.60 16.84
CA ASN A 55 5.13 -10.98 16.37
C ASN A 55 4.46 -11.19 15.00
N LEU A 56 3.79 -10.18 14.43
CA LEU A 56 3.21 -10.27 13.09
C LEU A 56 4.30 -10.45 12.03
N LYS A 57 4.07 -11.29 11.02
CA LYS A 57 5.03 -11.47 9.91
C LYS A 57 5.40 -10.15 9.22
N ALA A 58 4.43 -9.33 8.85
CA ALA A 58 4.68 -8.04 8.21
C ALA A 58 5.58 -7.13 9.06
N VAL A 59 5.42 -7.10 10.39
CA VAL A 59 6.28 -6.31 11.29
C VAL A 59 7.70 -6.88 11.34
N LYS A 60 7.84 -8.20 11.56
CA LYS A 60 9.16 -8.87 11.67
C LYS A 60 9.99 -8.75 10.39
N ASN A 61 9.32 -8.79 9.25
CA ASN A 61 9.95 -8.76 7.93
C ASN A 61 10.05 -7.34 7.34
N ASP A 62 9.64 -6.32 8.10
CA ASP A 62 9.59 -4.91 7.68
C ASP A 62 8.78 -4.67 6.39
N GLN A 63 7.70 -5.44 6.20
CA GLN A 63 6.81 -5.37 5.04
C GLN A 63 5.56 -4.54 5.35
N ILE A 64 5.76 -3.34 5.87
CA ILE A 64 4.71 -2.36 6.15
C ILE A 64 5.07 -1.07 5.43
N ALA A 65 4.19 -0.62 4.53
CA ALA A 65 4.41 0.53 3.68
C ALA A 65 3.14 1.38 3.55
N ILE A 66 3.33 2.69 3.38
CA ILE A 66 2.25 3.62 3.03
C ILE A 66 2.13 3.64 1.51
N VAL A 67 0.90 3.58 0.98
CA VAL A 67 0.66 3.73 -0.44
C VAL A 67 1.03 5.17 -0.86
N PRO A 68 1.82 5.37 -1.93
CA PRO A 68 2.17 6.71 -2.42
C PRO A 68 0.92 7.50 -2.81
N SER A 69 0.67 8.61 -2.11
CA SER A 69 -0.57 9.38 -2.24
C SER A 69 -0.41 10.87 -1.86
N ASP A 70 0.82 11.41 -1.86
CA ASP A 70 1.07 12.79 -1.40
C ASP A 70 0.46 13.86 -2.33
N GLN A 71 0.46 13.60 -3.65
CA GLN A 71 -0.03 14.54 -4.66
C GLN A 71 -1.13 13.93 -5.53
N ASP A 72 -1.13 12.61 -5.68
CA ASP A 72 -2.08 11.87 -6.50
C ASP A 72 -2.47 10.59 -5.79
N LEU A 73 -3.76 10.37 -5.57
CA LEU A 73 -4.26 9.36 -4.64
C LEU A 73 -4.28 7.99 -5.30
N TRP A 74 -3.20 7.21 -5.18
CA TRP A 74 -3.11 5.87 -5.79
C TRP A 74 -3.92 4.81 -5.03
N ASP A 75 -4.31 5.10 -3.79
CA ASP A 75 -5.15 4.27 -2.92
C ASP A 75 -6.65 4.61 -2.99
N PHE A 76 -7.05 5.63 -3.75
CA PHE A 76 -8.46 6.05 -3.90
C PHE A 76 -9.00 5.78 -5.31
N PRO A 77 -10.31 5.50 -5.50
CA PRO A 77 -10.88 5.26 -6.82
C PRO A 77 -10.62 6.39 -7.82
N GLY A 78 -9.86 6.08 -8.87
CA GLY A 78 -9.48 7.01 -9.92
C GLY A 78 -8.62 6.33 -10.98
N VAL A 79 -8.31 7.02 -12.07
CA VAL A 79 -7.49 6.46 -13.17
C VAL A 79 -6.08 6.12 -12.67
N GLN A 80 -5.54 6.94 -11.76
CA GLN A 80 -4.25 6.76 -11.09
C GLN A 80 -4.17 5.53 -10.18
N SER A 81 -5.29 4.93 -9.78
CA SER A 81 -5.29 3.75 -8.90
C SER A 81 -4.60 2.54 -9.55
N CYS A 82 -4.44 2.53 -10.88
CA CYS A 82 -3.62 1.54 -11.56
C CYS A 82 -2.15 1.60 -11.13
N LEU A 83 -1.63 2.79 -10.80
CA LEU A 83 -0.26 2.97 -10.30
C LEU A 83 -0.10 2.34 -8.91
N GLY A 84 -1.11 2.45 -8.05
CA GLY A 84 -1.13 1.76 -6.76
C GLY A 84 -1.04 0.23 -6.92
N VAL A 85 -1.71 -0.33 -7.94
CA VAL A 85 -1.61 -1.76 -8.26
C VAL A 85 -0.21 -2.15 -8.73
N LEU A 86 0.44 -1.33 -9.56
CA LEU A 86 1.80 -1.58 -10.03
C LEU A 86 2.83 -1.42 -8.89
N TRP A 87 2.64 -0.43 -8.04
CA TRP A 87 3.47 -0.22 -6.86
C TRP A 87 3.38 -1.43 -5.90
N MET A 88 2.17 -1.90 -5.57
CA MET A 88 2.01 -3.11 -4.76
C MET A 88 2.63 -4.35 -5.42
N LEU A 89 2.59 -4.45 -6.76
CA LEU A 89 3.22 -5.54 -7.50
C LEU A 89 4.75 -5.51 -7.33
N ASN A 90 5.36 -4.33 -7.42
CA ASN A 90 6.78 -4.14 -7.15
C ASN A 90 7.14 -4.47 -5.69
N GLN A 91 6.34 -4.03 -4.72
CA GLN A 91 6.59 -4.30 -3.29
C GLN A 91 6.55 -5.80 -2.96
N MET A 92 5.57 -6.52 -3.52
CA MET A 92 5.39 -7.95 -3.23
C MET A 92 6.29 -8.86 -4.08
N TYR A 93 6.63 -8.45 -5.30
CA TYR A 93 7.30 -9.29 -6.29
C TYR A 93 8.39 -8.53 -7.07
N PRO A 94 9.40 -7.95 -6.40
CA PRO A 94 10.41 -7.10 -7.05
C PRO A 94 11.25 -7.86 -8.09
N ASP A 95 11.41 -9.17 -7.94
CA ASP A 95 12.10 -10.04 -8.91
C ASP A 95 11.33 -10.22 -10.23
N LEU A 96 10.01 -10.04 -10.20
CA LEU A 96 9.13 -10.15 -11.37
C LEU A 96 8.79 -8.77 -11.96
N TYR A 97 8.78 -7.73 -11.13
CA TYR A 97 8.46 -6.37 -11.52
C TYR A 97 9.38 -5.39 -10.80
N SER A 98 10.43 -4.98 -11.50
CA SER A 98 11.50 -4.19 -10.90
C SER A 98 11.07 -2.75 -10.64
N GLU A 99 11.84 -2.07 -9.78
CA GLU A 99 11.67 -0.65 -9.51
C GLU A 99 11.83 0.20 -10.78
N ALA A 100 12.73 -0.20 -11.68
CA ALA A 100 12.95 0.47 -12.95
C ALA A 100 11.74 0.34 -13.89
N ASP A 101 11.09 -0.83 -13.90
CA ASP A 101 9.85 -1.05 -14.67
C ASP A 101 8.71 -0.20 -14.09
N LEU A 102 8.59 -0.14 -12.75
CA LEU A 102 7.62 0.72 -12.08
C LEU A 102 7.80 2.20 -12.45
N ILE A 103 9.02 2.73 -12.37
CA ILE A 103 9.32 4.13 -12.72
C ILE A 103 8.95 4.42 -14.18
N LYS A 104 9.31 3.52 -15.10
CA LYS A 104 8.98 3.66 -16.51
C LYS A 104 7.47 3.74 -16.76
N ASP A 105 6.68 2.92 -16.07
CA ASP A 105 5.22 2.91 -16.25
C ASP A 105 4.54 4.12 -15.58
N ILE A 106 5.07 4.59 -14.44
CA ILE A 106 4.65 5.86 -13.81
C ILE A 106 4.90 7.03 -14.76
N ASP A 107 6.10 7.13 -15.34
CA ASP A 107 6.45 8.19 -16.29
C ASP A 107 5.56 8.16 -17.53
N ALA A 108 5.29 6.96 -18.07
CA ALA A 108 4.41 6.79 -19.21
C ALA A 108 2.96 7.23 -18.89
N PHE A 109 2.46 6.89 -17.70
CA PHE A 109 1.14 7.31 -17.24
C PHE A 109 1.03 8.83 -17.15
N TYR A 110 1.96 9.48 -16.44
CA TYR A 110 1.90 10.91 -16.21
C TYR A 110 2.14 11.71 -17.48
N ASN A 111 3.02 11.22 -18.38
CA ASN A 111 3.21 11.83 -19.68
C ASN A 111 1.92 11.77 -20.52
N LEU A 112 1.23 10.63 -20.52
CA LEU A 112 -0.03 10.47 -21.22
C LEU A 112 -1.14 11.35 -20.65
N ALA A 113 -1.26 11.41 -19.32
CA ALA A 113 -2.34 12.11 -18.63
C ALA A 113 -2.14 13.63 -18.57
N TYR A 114 -0.90 14.10 -18.40
CA TYR A 114 -0.58 15.50 -18.10
C TYR A 114 0.50 16.11 -19.01
N GLY A 115 1.13 15.34 -19.90
CA GLY A 115 2.19 15.82 -20.78
C GLY A 115 3.52 16.11 -20.07
N MET A 116 3.72 15.56 -18.87
CA MET A 116 4.92 15.76 -18.05
C MET A 116 5.28 14.51 -17.25
N THR A 117 6.54 14.43 -16.82
CA THR A 117 7.00 13.45 -15.83
C THR A 117 7.04 14.11 -14.45
N PHE A 118 6.91 13.32 -13.39
CA PHE A 118 6.99 13.80 -12.03
C PHE A 118 8.18 13.14 -11.33
N ASP A 119 8.77 13.84 -10.37
CA ASP A 119 9.81 13.25 -9.56
C ASP A 119 9.21 12.37 -8.45
N ARG A 120 10.01 11.40 -8.04
CA ARG A 120 9.64 10.38 -7.07
C ARG A 120 9.28 10.97 -5.69
N GLU A 121 10.09 11.92 -5.22
CA GLU A 121 9.89 12.57 -3.92
C GLU A 121 8.58 13.37 -3.92
N TRP A 122 8.27 14.05 -5.02
CA TRP A 122 7.00 14.75 -5.20
C TRP A 122 5.81 13.79 -5.18
N LEU A 123 5.91 12.60 -5.76
CA LEU A 123 4.84 11.59 -5.74
C LEU A 123 4.69 10.87 -4.38
N GLY A 124 5.67 11.00 -3.47
CA GLY A 124 5.64 10.34 -2.16
C GLY A 124 5.94 8.83 -2.23
N TYR A 125 6.78 8.40 -3.16
CA TYR A 125 7.20 6.99 -3.37
C TYR A 125 8.70 6.83 -3.16
#